data_AF-A0A8S3S2A8-F1
#
_entry.id   AF-A0A8S3S2A8-F1
#
_cell.length_a   1.000
_cell.length_b   1.000
_cell.length_c   1.000
_cell.angle_alpha   90.00
_cell.angle_beta   90.00
_cell.angle_gamma   90.00
#
_symmetry.space_group_name_H-M   'P 1'
#
loop_
_entity.id
_entity.type
_entity.pdbx_description
1 polymer ?
#
loop_
_entity_poly.entity_id
_entity_poly.type
_entity_poly.pdbx_seq_one_letter_code
_entity_poly.pdbx_strand_id
1 'polypeptide(L)'
;MHIKLKRNRLKSFDISNIFLGFWFYEVDCIENKISKFTKKVKGKRFSKGELVGGGYIRMTSNNLSRIPTPQELGFADAISTFISAFSYALQFGNNPWNCDCSIGLYIKYVENAARKFKCITRHNVTCFSPPQLKGYVIGSSKGNSSIYDLFICNINMKNKCPPRCTCFQQPSKERVVVNCTFSNQIKLPSNVPDFDKLDIDFSRNQIKYVQFEEYLNRTKRIDLSYNDIIHIDPLIYKIKTLNYINLYKNRISFFDKAILQKNPCYLVFGEITTKGRCEMYWIKTWLERFSSQNCSKNRITCDLKSEHIDARSLSKEDFCPVERNDLVFRIALPAVTLLCFICFITYQNFKYEIKLKVRKIQNQSNATITNSEIDFDVYISMNIENNGGTAWAIRTLNVYLEQHGLKTCIPYRDFKLGGIQVEQTYKNIIRSRFYIVVLTEDYQESQFQNIEWNHIWSSFKCEVRKNIVVINFDALESAKIHERRLKAFCRLGYALEFCNFDHRLLCNIMNSLNPFHRNNQNITDYLSNRSDQNINSDI
;
A
#
# COMPACT_ATOMS: atom_id res chain seq x y z
N MET A 1 -64.45 3.63 -40.83
CA MET A 1 -64.52 4.22 -42.20
C MET A 1 -63.62 3.47 -43.17
N HIS A 2 -64.10 3.10 -44.37
CA HIS A 2 -63.26 2.61 -45.47
C HIS A 2 -63.09 3.71 -46.51
N ILE A 3 -61.85 4.05 -46.86
CA ILE A 3 -61.51 5.07 -47.85
C ILE A 3 -60.90 4.35 -49.06
N LYS A 4 -61.56 4.41 -50.23
CA LYS A 4 -61.11 3.73 -51.46
C LYS A 4 -60.56 4.75 -52.45
N LEU A 5 -59.23 4.76 -52.63
CA LEU A 5 -58.48 5.63 -53.53
C LEU A 5 -57.63 4.84 -54.55
N LYS A 6 -57.90 3.55 -54.73
CA LYS A 6 -57.18 2.66 -55.66
C LYS A 6 -57.24 3.18 -57.11
N ARG A 7 -56.19 2.95 -57.91
CA ARG A 7 -56.12 3.28 -59.36
C ARG A 7 -56.33 4.75 -59.70
N ASN A 8 -55.77 5.63 -58.87
CA ASN A 8 -55.84 7.08 -59.08
C ASN A 8 -54.48 7.64 -59.55
N ARG A 9 -54.37 8.98 -59.61
CA ARG A 9 -53.15 9.69 -59.99
C ARG A 9 -52.53 10.48 -58.82
N LEU A 10 -52.75 10.02 -57.59
CA LEU A 10 -52.22 10.68 -56.40
C LEU A 10 -50.69 10.68 -56.44
N LYS A 11 -50.07 11.85 -56.23
CA LYS A 11 -48.59 12.01 -56.26
C LYS A 11 -47.97 12.08 -54.85
N SER A 12 -48.76 12.46 -53.87
CA SER A 12 -48.37 12.60 -52.47
C SER A 12 -49.51 12.20 -51.56
N PHE A 13 -49.17 11.83 -50.33
CA PHE A 13 -50.15 11.42 -49.34
C PHE A 13 -49.96 12.18 -48.04
N ASP A 14 -51.03 12.84 -47.56
CA ASP A 14 -50.99 13.62 -46.32
C ASP A 14 -51.25 12.74 -45.10
N ILE A 15 -50.27 12.74 -44.20
CA ILE A 15 -50.23 11.92 -43.00
C ILE A 15 -50.97 12.55 -41.82
N SER A 16 -51.23 13.86 -41.88
CA SER A 16 -51.82 14.61 -40.78
C SER A 16 -53.20 14.08 -40.42
N ASN A 17 -53.99 13.68 -41.42
CA ASN A 17 -55.36 13.19 -41.26
C ASN A 17 -55.45 11.75 -40.73
N ILE A 18 -54.34 11.00 -40.70
CA ILE A 18 -54.32 9.64 -40.14
C ILE A 18 -54.29 9.66 -38.62
N PHE A 19 -53.62 10.66 -38.02
CA PHE A 19 -53.37 10.71 -36.57
C PHE A 19 -54.28 11.69 -35.81
N LEU A 20 -55.10 12.45 -36.52
CA LEU A 20 -56.01 13.44 -35.94
C LEU A 20 -57.40 12.86 -35.74
N GLY A 21 -57.57 12.00 -34.73
CA GLY A 21 -58.87 11.75 -34.07
C GLY A 21 -59.96 11.01 -34.87
N PHE A 22 -59.68 10.48 -36.06
CA PHE A 22 -60.66 9.72 -36.85
C PHE A 22 -60.35 8.22 -36.85
N TRP A 23 -61.31 7.41 -36.42
CA TRP A 23 -61.25 5.95 -36.55
C TRP A 23 -61.54 5.53 -37.99
N PHE A 24 -60.51 5.05 -38.71
CA PHE A 24 -60.68 4.38 -40.00
C PHE A 24 -60.35 2.90 -39.87
N TYR A 25 -61.03 2.07 -40.66
CA TYR A 25 -60.72 0.64 -40.77
C TYR A 25 -59.72 0.41 -41.89
N GLU A 26 -59.86 1.11 -43.01
CA GLU A 26 -59.01 0.92 -44.19
C GLU A 26 -58.90 2.19 -45.05
N VAL A 27 -57.71 2.43 -45.59
CA VAL A 27 -57.40 3.40 -46.64
C VAL A 27 -56.66 2.68 -47.77
N ASP A 28 -57.34 2.47 -48.89
CA ASP A 28 -56.80 1.77 -50.06
C ASP A 28 -56.26 2.77 -51.08
N CYS A 29 -54.94 2.88 -51.19
CA CYS A 29 -54.20 3.72 -52.15
C CYS A 29 -53.38 2.89 -53.15
N ILE A 30 -53.81 1.66 -53.46
CA ILE A 30 -53.10 0.77 -54.40
C ILE A 30 -53.06 1.36 -55.82
N GLU A 31 -52.01 1.07 -56.59
CA GLU A 31 -51.88 1.44 -58.01
C GLU A 31 -52.05 2.96 -58.26
N ASN A 32 -51.22 3.77 -57.58
CA ASN A 32 -51.21 5.23 -57.70
C ASN A 32 -49.81 5.73 -58.15
N LYS A 33 -49.53 7.03 -58.03
CA LYS A 33 -48.21 7.64 -58.34
C LYS A 33 -47.56 8.26 -57.09
N ILE A 34 -47.89 7.76 -55.90
CA ILE A 34 -47.46 8.37 -54.64
C ILE A 34 -45.96 8.16 -54.49
N SER A 35 -45.23 9.26 -54.31
CA SER A 35 -43.76 9.24 -54.17
C SER A 35 -43.26 9.85 -52.85
N LYS A 36 -44.14 10.57 -52.12
CA LYS A 36 -43.78 11.23 -50.87
C LYS A 36 -44.97 11.36 -49.92
N PHE A 37 -44.64 11.34 -48.64
CA PHE A 37 -45.55 11.75 -47.58
C PHE A 37 -45.46 13.26 -47.37
N THR A 38 -46.58 13.91 -47.12
CA THR A 38 -46.66 15.35 -46.84
C THR A 38 -47.34 15.59 -45.50
N LYS A 39 -47.01 16.72 -44.86
CA LYS A 39 -47.66 17.19 -43.64
C LYS A 39 -48.22 18.58 -43.88
N LYS A 40 -49.54 18.73 -44.04
CA LYS A 40 -50.14 20.06 -44.22
C LYS A 40 -50.34 20.82 -42.91
N VAL A 41 -50.52 20.12 -41.79
CA VAL A 41 -50.67 20.76 -40.46
C VAL A 41 -49.30 21.16 -39.92
N LYS A 42 -48.90 22.42 -40.11
CA LYS A 42 -47.63 22.96 -39.60
C LYS A 42 -47.66 23.06 -38.06
N GLY A 43 -46.50 22.83 -37.42
CA GLY A 43 -46.29 23.08 -35.98
C GLY A 43 -46.79 22.00 -34.99
N LYS A 44 -47.82 21.21 -35.33
CA LYS A 44 -48.34 20.19 -34.40
C LYS A 44 -47.40 19.00 -34.29
N ARG A 45 -46.97 18.65 -33.07
CA ARG A 45 -46.25 17.40 -32.79
C ARG A 45 -47.18 16.42 -32.11
N PHE A 46 -47.15 15.16 -32.50
CA PHE A 46 -47.97 14.09 -31.93
C PHE A 46 -47.25 13.46 -30.74
N SER A 47 -47.96 13.35 -29.61
CA SER A 47 -47.52 12.66 -28.39
C SER A 47 -48.26 11.33 -28.18
N LYS A 48 -47.70 10.44 -27.34
CA LYS A 48 -48.23 9.08 -27.11
C LYS A 48 -49.69 9.03 -26.65
N GLY A 49 -50.22 10.10 -26.05
CA GLY A 49 -51.59 10.19 -25.53
C GLY A 49 -52.62 10.76 -26.50
N GLU A 50 -52.21 11.31 -27.65
CA GLU A 50 -53.12 11.94 -28.64
C GLU A 50 -53.51 11.01 -29.79
N LEU A 51 -52.99 9.78 -29.80
CA LEU A 51 -53.24 8.79 -30.84
C LEU A 51 -54.57 8.09 -30.59
N VAL A 52 -55.65 8.65 -31.15
CA VAL A 52 -57.01 8.09 -31.06
C VAL A 52 -57.34 7.40 -32.40
N GLY A 53 -57.16 6.08 -32.45
CA GLY A 53 -57.62 5.24 -33.55
C GLY A 53 -56.58 4.93 -34.64
N GLY A 54 -56.74 3.77 -35.29
CA GLY A 54 -55.90 3.27 -36.39
C GLY A 54 -56.60 2.18 -37.22
N GLY A 55 -56.13 1.94 -38.45
CA GLY A 55 -56.65 0.97 -39.42
C GLY A 55 -55.67 0.66 -40.56
N TYR A 56 -56.04 -0.16 -41.54
CA TYR A 56 -55.15 -0.62 -42.63
C TYR A 56 -54.93 0.42 -43.73
N ILE A 57 -53.69 0.77 -44.03
CA ILE A 57 -53.30 1.61 -45.17
C ILE A 57 -52.59 0.72 -46.20
N ARG A 58 -53.18 0.63 -47.39
CA ARG A 58 -52.63 -0.14 -48.51
C ARG A 58 -52.03 0.80 -49.56
N MET A 59 -50.73 0.70 -49.80
CA MET A 59 -49.97 1.55 -50.73
C MET A 59 -49.13 0.75 -51.71
N THR A 60 -49.51 -0.50 -51.97
CA THR A 60 -48.86 -1.37 -52.95
C THR A 60 -48.88 -0.74 -54.36
N SER A 61 -47.82 -0.95 -55.15
CA SER A 61 -47.73 -0.46 -56.54
C SER A 61 -47.82 1.06 -56.64
N ASN A 62 -46.88 1.75 -55.99
CA ASN A 62 -46.70 3.21 -56.03
C ASN A 62 -45.23 3.54 -56.40
N ASN A 63 -44.80 4.80 -56.22
CA ASN A 63 -43.45 5.26 -56.53
C ASN A 63 -42.66 5.66 -55.26
N LEU A 64 -42.91 4.97 -54.13
CA LEU A 64 -42.22 5.22 -52.87
C LEU A 64 -40.80 4.62 -52.90
N SER A 65 -39.80 5.44 -52.61
CA SER A 65 -38.40 5.00 -52.55
C SER A 65 -37.81 4.97 -51.15
N ARG A 66 -38.40 5.67 -50.18
CA ARG A 66 -37.92 5.73 -48.79
C ARG A 66 -39.07 5.67 -47.81
N ILE A 67 -38.83 5.07 -46.65
CA ILE A 67 -39.78 5.09 -45.54
C ILE A 67 -39.65 6.46 -44.84
N PRO A 68 -40.76 7.16 -44.56
CA PRO A 68 -40.74 8.45 -43.88
C PRO A 68 -40.22 8.31 -42.45
N THR A 69 -39.45 9.28 -41.99
CA THR A 69 -38.96 9.32 -40.61
C THR A 69 -40.06 9.74 -39.63
N PRO A 70 -40.01 9.35 -38.35
CA PRO A 70 -40.97 9.83 -37.34
C PRO A 70 -41.03 11.35 -37.23
N GLN A 71 -39.93 12.05 -37.49
CA GLN A 71 -39.90 13.51 -37.45
C GLN A 71 -40.65 14.13 -38.64
N GLU A 72 -40.49 13.58 -39.85
CA GLU A 72 -41.32 13.91 -41.03
C GLU A 72 -42.81 13.60 -40.78
N LEU A 73 -43.02 12.55 -39.98
CA LEU A 73 -44.21 12.16 -39.23
C LEU A 73 -44.97 13.26 -38.49
N GLY A 74 -44.21 14.19 -37.92
CA GLY A 74 -44.66 15.04 -36.83
C GLY A 74 -44.61 14.39 -35.44
N PHE A 75 -43.96 13.24 -35.24
CA PHE A 75 -43.78 12.66 -33.92
C PHE A 75 -42.63 13.37 -33.18
N ALA A 76 -42.88 13.79 -31.93
CA ALA A 76 -41.91 14.53 -31.14
C ALA A 76 -40.70 13.68 -30.76
N ASP A 77 -40.94 12.47 -30.25
CA ASP A 77 -39.90 11.54 -29.83
C ASP A 77 -40.36 10.08 -29.94
N ALA A 78 -39.39 9.24 -30.30
CA ALA A 78 -39.43 7.79 -30.35
C ALA A 78 -40.10 7.13 -31.57
N ILE A 79 -39.33 6.26 -32.23
CA ILE A 79 -39.82 5.31 -33.23
C ILE A 79 -40.84 4.33 -32.61
N SER A 80 -40.83 4.11 -31.28
CA SER A 80 -41.86 3.33 -30.60
C SER A 80 -43.25 3.96 -30.67
N THR A 81 -43.36 5.30 -30.59
CA THR A 81 -44.61 6.04 -30.75
C THR A 81 -45.14 5.92 -32.17
N PHE A 82 -44.24 6.05 -33.16
CA PHE A 82 -44.53 5.81 -34.57
C PHE A 82 -45.06 4.38 -34.79
N ILE A 83 -44.38 3.34 -34.27
CA ILE A 83 -44.86 1.96 -34.41
C ILE A 83 -46.19 1.73 -33.72
N SER A 84 -46.42 2.28 -32.52
CA SER A 84 -47.72 2.13 -31.84
C SER A 84 -48.86 2.77 -32.63
N ALA A 85 -48.60 3.86 -33.35
CA ALA A 85 -49.58 4.51 -34.22
C ALA A 85 -49.90 3.67 -35.48
N PHE A 86 -48.98 2.81 -35.91
CA PHE A 86 -49.13 1.96 -37.11
C PHE A 86 -49.29 0.47 -36.79
N SER A 87 -49.61 0.13 -35.55
CA SER A 87 -49.62 -1.23 -34.98
C SER A 87 -50.44 -2.27 -35.78
N TYR A 88 -51.20 -1.88 -36.80
CA TYR A 88 -51.99 -2.78 -37.66
C TYR A 88 -51.98 -2.44 -39.18
N ALA A 89 -51.11 -1.57 -39.70
CA ALA A 89 -51.60 -0.67 -40.75
C ALA A 89 -50.85 -0.48 -42.10
N LEU A 90 -49.73 -1.12 -42.45
CA LEU A 90 -48.99 -0.68 -43.66
C LEU A 90 -48.62 -1.80 -44.64
N GLN A 91 -49.21 -1.75 -45.84
CA GLN A 91 -48.82 -2.58 -46.99
C GLN A 91 -48.10 -1.73 -48.05
N PHE A 92 -46.85 -2.09 -48.33
CA PHE A 92 -45.91 -1.29 -49.12
C PHE A 92 -45.28 -2.06 -50.30
N GLY A 93 -45.89 -3.17 -50.71
CA GLY A 93 -45.32 -4.01 -51.78
C GLY A 93 -45.17 -3.28 -53.11
N ASN A 94 -44.33 -3.81 -54.01
CA ASN A 94 -44.19 -3.31 -55.39
C ASN A 94 -43.93 -1.80 -55.50
N ASN A 95 -43.03 -1.27 -54.68
CA ASN A 95 -42.56 0.11 -54.75
C ASN A 95 -41.04 0.11 -54.98
N PRO A 96 -40.45 1.14 -55.60
CA PRO A 96 -39.03 1.21 -55.92
C PRO A 96 -38.17 1.54 -54.68
N TRP A 97 -38.17 0.67 -53.68
CA TRP A 97 -37.51 0.88 -52.39
C TRP A 97 -35.98 0.98 -52.50
N ASN A 98 -35.43 2.03 -51.90
CA ASN A 98 -34.00 2.17 -51.63
C ASN A 98 -33.68 1.54 -50.27
N CYS A 99 -33.09 0.36 -50.28
CA CYS A 99 -32.71 -0.41 -49.10
C CYS A 99 -31.43 0.13 -48.47
N ASP A 100 -31.54 1.32 -47.88
CA ASP A 100 -30.50 2.01 -47.13
C ASP A 100 -30.71 1.87 -45.60
N CYS A 101 -29.96 2.66 -44.82
CA CYS A 101 -30.09 2.66 -43.36
C CYS A 101 -31.48 3.06 -42.85
N SER A 102 -32.28 3.79 -43.62
CA SER A 102 -33.63 4.20 -43.21
C SER A 102 -34.55 2.98 -43.16
N ILE A 103 -34.47 2.11 -44.19
CA ILE A 103 -35.16 0.82 -44.21
C ILE A 103 -34.57 -0.12 -43.16
N GLY A 104 -33.24 -0.12 -42.99
CA GLY A 104 -32.57 -0.91 -41.94
C GLY A 104 -33.05 -0.57 -40.53
N LEU A 105 -33.23 0.73 -40.23
CA LEU A 105 -33.85 1.18 -38.98
C LEU A 105 -35.28 0.66 -38.87
N TYR A 106 -36.12 0.87 -39.90
CA TYR A 106 -37.50 0.40 -39.90
C TYR A 106 -37.62 -1.10 -39.58
N ILE A 107 -36.83 -1.95 -40.24
CA ILE A 107 -36.81 -3.41 -40.00
C ILE A 107 -36.53 -3.70 -38.52
N LYS A 108 -35.44 -3.15 -37.98
CA LYS A 108 -35.04 -3.37 -36.59
C LYS A 108 -36.14 -2.97 -35.61
N TYR A 109 -36.84 -1.89 -35.89
CA TYR A 109 -37.92 -1.41 -35.04
C TYR A 109 -39.17 -2.29 -35.14
N VAL A 110 -39.56 -2.69 -36.36
CA VAL A 110 -40.67 -3.61 -36.59
C VAL A 110 -40.41 -4.97 -35.97
N GLU A 111 -39.21 -5.54 -36.08
CA GLU A 111 -38.85 -6.81 -35.43
C GLU A 111 -38.99 -6.73 -33.91
N ASN A 112 -38.51 -5.65 -33.30
CA ASN A 112 -38.64 -5.43 -31.86
C ASN A 112 -40.11 -5.30 -31.42
N ALA A 113 -40.94 -4.65 -32.23
CA ALA A 113 -42.36 -4.51 -31.96
C ALA A 113 -43.15 -5.80 -32.23
N ALA A 114 -42.86 -6.51 -33.31
CA ALA A 114 -43.47 -7.79 -33.65
C ALA A 114 -43.23 -8.83 -32.56
N ARG A 115 -42.01 -8.88 -31.98
CA ARG A 115 -41.69 -9.71 -30.81
C ARG A 115 -42.52 -9.37 -29.58
N LYS A 116 -42.84 -8.09 -29.39
CA LYS A 116 -43.61 -7.58 -28.23
C LYS A 116 -45.12 -7.70 -28.41
N PHE A 117 -45.63 -7.57 -29.63
CA PHE A 117 -47.05 -7.43 -29.92
C PHE A 117 -47.64 -8.57 -30.79
N LYS A 118 -46.86 -9.63 -31.10
CA LYS A 118 -47.29 -10.77 -31.95
C LYS A 118 -47.96 -10.36 -33.28
N CYS A 119 -47.58 -9.21 -33.84
CA CYS A 119 -48.16 -8.70 -35.08
C CYS A 119 -47.33 -9.17 -36.27
N ILE A 120 -47.90 -10.04 -37.11
CA ILE A 120 -47.29 -10.50 -38.37
C ILE A 120 -47.62 -9.47 -39.45
N THR A 121 -46.69 -8.57 -39.73
CA THR A 121 -46.73 -7.78 -40.95
C THR A 121 -46.01 -8.55 -42.06
N ARG A 122 -46.79 -9.08 -43.03
CA ARG A 122 -46.25 -9.64 -44.28
C ARG A 122 -45.71 -8.50 -45.13
N HIS A 123 -44.45 -8.15 -44.94
CA HIS A 123 -43.77 -7.14 -45.73
C HIS A 123 -43.14 -7.79 -46.98
N ASN A 124 -43.91 -7.90 -48.06
CA ASN A 124 -43.34 -8.19 -49.39
C ASN A 124 -42.69 -6.91 -49.95
N VAL A 125 -41.68 -6.39 -49.23
CA VAL A 125 -40.89 -5.22 -49.64
C VAL A 125 -39.67 -5.74 -50.39
N THR A 126 -39.63 -5.45 -51.68
CA THR A 126 -38.51 -5.80 -52.56
C THR A 126 -37.62 -4.60 -52.79
N CYS A 127 -36.33 -4.75 -52.54
CA CYS A 127 -35.33 -3.72 -52.77
C CYS A 127 -35.18 -3.45 -54.28
N PHE A 128 -35.29 -2.19 -54.67
CA PHE A 128 -35.01 -1.73 -56.04
C PHE A 128 -33.57 -1.25 -56.17
N SER A 129 -33.06 -0.59 -55.14
CA SER A 129 -31.68 -0.13 -55.00
C SER A 129 -31.17 -0.38 -53.57
N PRO A 130 -29.86 -0.37 -53.30
CA PRO A 130 -28.74 -0.31 -54.26
C PRO A 130 -28.64 -1.57 -55.15
N PRO A 131 -27.84 -1.57 -56.24
CA PRO A 131 -27.72 -2.71 -57.16
C PRO A 131 -27.41 -4.04 -56.47
N GLN A 132 -26.61 -4.00 -55.41
CA GLN A 132 -26.21 -5.15 -54.59
C GLN A 132 -27.39 -5.81 -53.86
N LEU A 133 -28.44 -5.04 -53.58
CA LEU A 133 -29.65 -5.49 -52.89
C LEU A 133 -30.84 -5.63 -53.85
N LYS A 134 -30.68 -5.32 -55.15
CA LYS A 134 -31.79 -5.32 -56.10
C LYS A 134 -32.45 -6.70 -56.18
N GLY A 135 -33.77 -6.74 -56.01
CA GLY A 135 -34.58 -7.96 -55.99
C GLY A 135 -34.63 -8.66 -54.63
N TYR A 136 -33.88 -8.21 -53.62
CA TYR A 136 -33.93 -8.79 -52.28
C TYR A 136 -35.28 -8.51 -51.62
N VAL A 137 -35.90 -9.55 -51.06
CA VAL A 137 -37.19 -9.46 -50.34
C VAL A 137 -36.95 -9.48 -48.84
N ILE A 138 -37.31 -8.38 -48.18
CA ILE A 138 -37.19 -8.19 -46.73
C ILE A 138 -38.11 -9.19 -46.01
N GLY A 139 -37.60 -9.86 -44.97
CA GLY A 139 -38.40 -10.82 -44.18
C GLY A 139 -38.58 -12.20 -44.82
N SER A 140 -37.85 -12.53 -45.89
CA SER A 140 -37.82 -13.90 -46.43
C SER A 140 -37.17 -14.87 -45.44
N SER A 141 -37.79 -16.03 -45.18
CA SER A 141 -37.34 -17.03 -44.20
C SER A 141 -36.00 -17.70 -44.52
N LYS A 142 -35.43 -17.42 -45.71
CA LYS A 142 -34.10 -17.85 -46.16
C LYS A 142 -33.02 -16.77 -46.01
N GLY A 143 -33.35 -15.61 -45.41
CA GLY A 143 -32.44 -14.48 -45.28
C GLY A 143 -31.32 -14.74 -44.26
N ASN A 144 -30.07 -14.73 -44.71
CA ASN A 144 -28.92 -14.68 -43.83
C ASN A 144 -28.90 -13.32 -43.12
N SER A 145 -28.88 -13.30 -41.78
CA SER A 145 -28.94 -12.06 -40.96
C SER A 145 -27.88 -11.01 -41.35
N SER A 146 -26.77 -11.47 -41.94
CA SER A 146 -25.70 -10.63 -42.50
C SER A 146 -26.14 -9.70 -43.63
N ILE A 147 -27.23 -9.98 -44.35
CA ILE A 147 -27.67 -9.11 -45.47
C ILE A 147 -28.08 -7.72 -44.98
N TYR A 148 -28.61 -7.61 -43.76
CA TYR A 148 -28.98 -6.33 -43.16
C TYR A 148 -27.77 -5.44 -42.85
N ASP A 149 -26.55 -6.00 -42.84
CA ASP A 149 -25.32 -5.21 -42.72
C ASP A 149 -25.07 -4.32 -43.95
N LEU A 150 -25.68 -4.62 -45.09
CA LEU A 150 -25.59 -3.83 -46.32
C LEU A 150 -26.56 -2.64 -46.34
N PHE A 151 -27.52 -2.58 -45.40
CA PHE A 151 -28.50 -1.49 -45.30
C PHE A 151 -27.84 -0.27 -44.63
N ILE A 152 -27.00 0.44 -45.37
CA ILE A 152 -26.17 1.54 -44.86
C ILE A 152 -26.56 2.88 -45.47
N CYS A 153 -26.19 3.97 -44.77
CA CYS A 153 -26.21 5.32 -45.33
C CYS A 153 -24.82 5.91 -45.26
N ASN A 154 -24.30 6.33 -46.40
CA ASN A 154 -23.04 7.06 -46.46
C ASN A 154 -23.24 8.48 -45.89
N ILE A 155 -22.37 8.86 -44.95
CA ILE A 155 -22.41 10.16 -44.27
C ILE A 155 -21.14 11.01 -44.52
N ASN A 156 -20.34 10.66 -45.53
CA ASN A 156 -19.11 11.37 -45.91
C ASN A 156 -19.30 12.89 -46.08
N MET A 157 -20.45 13.33 -46.60
CA MET A 157 -20.73 14.72 -46.94
C MET A 157 -21.30 15.57 -45.78
N LYS A 158 -21.60 14.99 -44.61
CA LYS A 158 -22.17 15.74 -43.46
C LYS A 158 -21.08 16.35 -42.55
N ASN A 159 -20.01 16.88 -43.14
CA ASN A 159 -18.98 17.74 -42.53
C ASN A 159 -18.25 17.26 -41.26
N LYS A 160 -18.15 15.95 -41.02
CA LYS A 160 -17.36 15.44 -39.88
C LYS A 160 -16.61 14.13 -40.18
N CYS A 161 -16.59 13.63 -41.41
CA CYS A 161 -15.78 12.44 -41.74
C CYS A 161 -14.31 12.86 -41.99
N PRO A 162 -13.31 12.18 -41.39
CA PRO A 162 -11.92 12.56 -41.61
C PRO A 162 -11.49 12.42 -43.08
N PRO A 163 -10.47 13.18 -43.54
CA PRO A 163 -10.02 13.13 -44.92
C PRO A 163 -9.51 11.73 -45.28
N ARG A 164 -9.84 11.27 -46.50
CA ARG A 164 -9.52 9.93 -47.02
C ARG A 164 -10.13 8.77 -46.22
N CYS A 165 -11.18 9.04 -45.45
CA CYS A 165 -11.96 8.03 -44.76
C CYS A 165 -13.34 7.85 -45.37
N THR A 166 -13.97 6.73 -45.03
CA THR A 166 -15.36 6.42 -45.35
C THR A 166 -16.17 6.28 -44.07
N CYS A 167 -17.28 6.99 -43.98
CA CYS A 167 -18.15 7.01 -42.83
C CYS A 167 -19.57 6.61 -43.22
N PHE A 168 -20.17 5.69 -42.47
CA PHE A 168 -21.54 5.23 -42.74
C PHE A 168 -22.27 4.78 -41.47
N GLN A 169 -23.59 4.92 -41.49
CA GLN A 169 -24.45 4.37 -40.45
C GLN A 169 -24.83 2.93 -40.78
N GLN A 170 -24.76 2.03 -39.79
CA GLN A 170 -25.15 0.63 -39.91
C GLN A 170 -26.15 0.23 -38.80
N PRO A 171 -27.46 0.33 -39.06
CA PRO A 171 -28.52 0.07 -38.09
C PRO A 171 -28.54 -1.36 -37.52
N SER A 172 -28.21 -2.37 -38.33
CA SER A 172 -28.20 -3.79 -37.94
C SER A 172 -27.30 -4.05 -36.72
N LYS A 173 -26.19 -3.30 -36.62
CA LYS A 173 -25.21 -3.38 -35.51
C LYS A 173 -25.28 -2.21 -34.54
N GLU A 174 -26.27 -1.33 -34.70
CA GLU A 174 -26.47 -0.12 -33.91
C GLU A 174 -25.23 0.79 -33.82
N ARG A 175 -24.51 0.97 -34.92
CA ARG A 175 -23.22 1.68 -34.91
C ARG A 175 -23.10 2.67 -36.06
N VAL A 176 -22.20 3.61 -35.88
CA VAL A 176 -21.65 4.45 -36.96
C VAL A 176 -20.20 4.07 -37.15
N VAL A 177 -19.85 3.74 -38.40
CA VAL A 177 -18.51 3.29 -38.76
C VAL A 177 -17.72 4.46 -39.29
N VAL A 178 -16.50 4.63 -38.78
CA VAL A 178 -15.49 5.55 -39.32
C VAL A 178 -14.33 4.69 -39.79
N ASN A 179 -14.29 4.39 -41.08
CA ASN A 179 -13.26 3.55 -41.69
C ASN A 179 -12.20 4.44 -42.36
N CYS A 180 -11.03 4.45 -41.74
CA CYS A 180 -9.82 5.17 -42.14
C CYS A 180 -8.66 4.19 -42.39
N THR A 181 -8.93 2.94 -42.76
CA THR A 181 -7.89 1.97 -43.09
C THR A 181 -7.07 2.45 -44.30
N PHE A 182 -5.74 2.33 -44.27
CA PHE A 182 -4.84 2.76 -45.35
C PHE A 182 -4.98 4.25 -45.75
N SER A 183 -5.35 5.13 -44.82
CA SER A 183 -5.56 6.56 -45.12
C SER A 183 -4.34 7.45 -44.88
N ASN A 184 -3.17 6.85 -44.58
CA ASN A 184 -1.90 7.53 -44.27
C ASN A 184 -1.99 8.47 -43.05
N GLN A 185 -2.79 8.09 -42.05
CA GLN A 185 -2.88 8.84 -40.80
C GLN A 185 -1.60 8.65 -39.98
N ILE A 186 -1.10 9.73 -39.40
CA ILE A 186 0.03 9.74 -38.47
C ILE A 186 -0.41 9.95 -37.02
N LYS A 187 -1.65 10.40 -36.83
CA LYS A 187 -2.30 10.63 -35.54
C LYS A 187 -3.80 10.40 -35.67
N LEU A 188 -4.49 10.32 -34.53
CA LEU A 188 -5.94 10.35 -34.50
C LEU A 188 -6.45 11.73 -34.99
N PRO A 189 -7.53 11.78 -35.80
CA PRO A 189 -8.10 13.04 -36.27
C PRO A 189 -8.96 13.68 -35.18
N SER A 190 -8.87 15.00 -35.01
CA SER A 190 -9.62 15.71 -33.96
C SER A 190 -11.14 15.74 -34.20
N ASN A 191 -11.59 15.46 -35.43
CA ASN A 191 -13.01 15.52 -35.80
C ASN A 191 -13.47 14.21 -36.44
N VAL A 192 -14.55 13.64 -35.90
CA VAL A 192 -15.27 12.48 -36.44
C VAL A 192 -16.79 12.73 -36.39
N PRO A 193 -17.64 12.00 -37.15
CA PRO A 193 -19.08 12.20 -37.16
C PRO A 193 -19.69 12.18 -35.76
N ASP A 194 -20.62 13.09 -35.51
CA ASP A 194 -21.22 13.35 -34.19
C ASP A 194 -22.42 12.44 -33.94
N PHE A 195 -22.11 11.22 -33.52
CA PHE A 195 -23.04 10.13 -33.27
C PHE A 195 -22.56 9.30 -32.06
N ASP A 196 -23.49 8.71 -31.34
CA ASP A 196 -23.17 7.72 -30.31
C ASP A 196 -22.80 6.37 -30.93
N LYS A 197 -22.12 5.53 -30.15
CA LYS A 197 -21.73 4.16 -30.52
C LYS A 197 -20.86 4.12 -31.79
N LEU A 198 -19.77 4.89 -31.79
CA LEU A 198 -18.79 4.86 -32.87
C LEU A 198 -18.04 3.52 -32.89
N ASP A 199 -17.80 3.03 -34.09
CA ASP A 199 -16.89 1.94 -34.41
C ASP A 199 -15.84 2.45 -35.39
N ILE A 200 -14.61 2.52 -34.93
CA ILE A 200 -13.55 3.28 -35.58
C ILE A 200 -12.47 2.33 -36.06
N ASP A 201 -12.07 2.45 -37.32
CA ASP A 201 -10.98 1.66 -37.90
C ASP A 201 -9.90 2.60 -38.43
N PHE A 202 -8.78 2.65 -37.70
CA PHE A 202 -7.54 3.33 -38.07
C PHE A 202 -6.41 2.32 -38.33
N SER A 203 -6.76 1.08 -38.67
CA SER A 203 -5.75 0.06 -38.95
C SER A 203 -4.92 0.37 -40.20
N ARG A 204 -3.70 -0.16 -40.28
CA ARG A 204 -2.81 -0.03 -41.46
C ARG A 204 -2.48 1.42 -41.81
N ASN A 205 -2.05 2.17 -40.80
CA ASN A 205 -1.61 3.55 -40.90
C ASN A 205 -0.19 3.70 -40.28
N GLN A 206 0.25 4.93 -40.00
CA GLN A 206 1.59 5.24 -39.47
C GLN A 206 1.52 5.93 -38.11
N ILE A 207 0.53 5.57 -37.29
CA ILE A 207 0.32 6.18 -35.97
C ILE A 207 1.38 5.65 -35.02
N LYS A 208 2.12 6.56 -34.36
CA LYS A 208 3.15 6.21 -33.35
C LYS A 208 2.70 6.44 -31.91
N TYR A 209 1.89 7.47 -31.70
CA TYR A 209 1.42 7.90 -30.39
C TYR A 209 -0.09 8.08 -30.43
N VAL A 210 -0.80 7.41 -29.52
CA VAL A 210 -2.25 7.54 -29.41
C VAL A 210 -2.57 8.49 -28.27
N GLN A 211 -2.97 9.71 -28.61
CA GLN A 211 -3.41 10.72 -27.65
C GLN A 211 -4.92 10.61 -27.40
N PHE A 212 -5.36 11.09 -26.25
CA PHE A 212 -6.79 11.17 -25.95
C PHE A 212 -7.49 12.17 -26.88
N GLU A 213 -8.61 11.75 -27.45
CA GLU A 213 -9.52 12.58 -28.25
C GLU A 213 -10.93 12.45 -27.70
N GLU A 214 -11.69 13.54 -27.66
CA GLU A 214 -12.98 13.61 -26.97
C GLU A 214 -14.01 12.59 -27.52
N TYR A 215 -13.99 12.34 -28.82
CA TYR A 215 -14.91 11.38 -29.44
C TYR A 215 -14.69 9.93 -28.97
N LEU A 216 -13.54 9.61 -28.36
CA LEU A 216 -13.31 8.29 -27.77
C LEU A 216 -14.31 7.99 -26.64
N ASN A 217 -14.82 9.01 -25.94
CA ASN A 217 -15.87 8.87 -24.91
C ASN A 217 -17.21 8.34 -25.45
N ARG A 218 -17.44 8.44 -26.77
CA ARG A 218 -18.62 7.89 -27.46
C ARG A 218 -18.28 6.74 -28.41
N THR A 219 -17.05 6.24 -28.32
CA THR A 219 -16.55 5.11 -29.11
C THR A 219 -16.70 3.81 -28.36
N LYS A 220 -17.18 2.76 -29.05
CA LYS A 220 -17.37 1.41 -28.51
C LYS A 220 -16.25 0.46 -28.90
N ARG A 221 -15.77 0.59 -30.14
CA ARG A 221 -14.71 -0.22 -30.73
C ARG A 221 -13.73 0.69 -31.46
N ILE A 222 -12.44 0.45 -31.25
CA ILE A 222 -11.38 1.04 -32.05
C ILE A 222 -10.42 -0.04 -32.56
N ASP A 223 -10.11 0.00 -33.84
CA ASP A 223 -9.07 -0.81 -34.47
C ASP A 223 -7.87 0.08 -34.83
N LEU A 224 -6.72 -0.23 -34.26
CA LEU A 224 -5.45 0.45 -34.46
C LEU A 224 -4.37 -0.56 -34.89
N SER A 225 -4.78 -1.73 -35.39
CA SER A 225 -3.84 -2.77 -35.79
C SER A 225 -2.95 -2.34 -36.97
N TYR A 226 -1.77 -2.95 -37.09
CA TYR A 226 -0.82 -2.65 -38.16
C TYR A 226 -0.44 -1.16 -38.24
N ASN A 227 -0.04 -0.58 -37.11
CA ASN A 227 0.53 0.77 -37.02
C ASN A 227 1.94 0.67 -36.40
N ASP A 228 2.53 1.82 -36.05
CA ASP A 228 3.83 1.90 -35.37
C ASP A 228 3.68 2.36 -33.92
N ILE A 229 2.57 2.02 -33.25
CA ILE A 229 2.25 2.55 -31.92
C ILE A 229 3.27 2.05 -30.89
N ILE A 230 3.87 3.00 -30.17
CA ILE A 230 4.81 2.74 -29.08
C ILE A 230 4.14 3.06 -27.73
N HIS A 231 3.29 4.08 -27.70
CA HIS A 231 2.67 4.58 -26.48
C HIS A 231 1.21 4.98 -26.70
N ILE A 232 0.38 4.72 -25.70
CA ILE A 232 -1.04 5.05 -25.65
C ILE A 232 -1.29 5.84 -24.37
N ASP A 233 -1.95 6.98 -24.50
CA ASP A 233 -2.37 7.80 -23.37
C ASP A 233 -3.17 6.97 -22.34
N PRO A 234 -2.74 6.91 -21.06
CA PRO A 234 -3.42 6.16 -20.01
C PRO A 234 -4.90 6.53 -19.80
N LEU A 235 -5.32 7.75 -20.19
CA LEU A 235 -6.72 8.18 -20.10
C LEU A 235 -7.64 7.31 -20.97
N ILE A 236 -7.15 6.79 -22.10
CA ILE A 236 -7.93 5.96 -23.03
C ILE A 236 -8.38 4.66 -22.36
N TYR A 237 -7.56 4.10 -21.46
CA TYR A 237 -7.91 2.89 -20.72
C TYR A 237 -9.03 3.12 -19.69
N LYS A 238 -9.28 4.38 -19.29
CA LYS A 238 -10.34 4.74 -18.34
C LYS A 238 -11.72 4.91 -18.98
N ILE A 239 -11.78 4.99 -20.31
CA ILE A 239 -13.03 5.27 -21.03
C ILE A 239 -13.97 4.06 -20.97
N LYS A 240 -15.07 4.15 -20.23
CA LYS A 240 -15.97 3.01 -19.99
C LYS A 240 -16.72 2.51 -21.23
N THR A 241 -17.03 3.39 -22.18
CA THR A 241 -17.76 3.03 -23.41
C THR A 241 -16.91 2.20 -24.37
N LEU A 242 -15.59 2.42 -24.34
CA LEU A 242 -14.63 1.80 -25.24
C LEU A 242 -14.33 0.37 -24.78
N ASN A 243 -15.11 -0.57 -25.28
CA ASN A 243 -15.05 -1.96 -24.86
C ASN A 243 -13.99 -2.75 -25.61
N TYR A 244 -13.78 -2.45 -26.89
CA TYR A 244 -12.85 -3.20 -27.75
C TYR A 244 -11.75 -2.31 -28.30
N ILE A 245 -10.50 -2.76 -28.15
CA ILE A 245 -9.31 -2.07 -28.64
C ILE A 245 -8.40 -3.10 -29.33
N ASN A 246 -8.15 -2.93 -30.63
CA ASN A 246 -7.20 -3.76 -31.35
C ASN A 246 -5.90 -3.00 -31.64
N LEU A 247 -4.81 -3.49 -31.06
CA LEU A 247 -3.44 -3.02 -31.12
C LEU A 247 -2.52 -4.05 -31.78
N TYR A 248 -3.06 -5.08 -32.42
CA TYR A 248 -2.28 -6.15 -33.06
C TYR A 248 -1.25 -5.58 -34.05
N LYS A 249 -0.03 -6.14 -34.07
CA LYS A 249 1.07 -5.70 -34.96
C LYS A 249 1.38 -4.21 -34.80
N ASN A 250 1.74 -3.82 -33.59
CA ASN A 250 2.31 -2.52 -33.25
C ASN A 250 3.69 -2.71 -32.59
N ARG A 251 4.30 -1.64 -32.07
CA ARG A 251 5.62 -1.65 -31.41
C ARG A 251 5.53 -1.43 -29.89
N ILE A 252 4.43 -1.85 -29.29
CA ILE A 252 4.17 -1.70 -27.86
C ILE A 252 5.01 -2.74 -27.10
N SER A 253 5.90 -2.25 -26.22
CA SER A 253 6.74 -3.10 -25.36
C SER A 253 6.25 -3.14 -23.91
N PHE A 254 5.45 -2.17 -23.48
CA PHE A 254 4.88 -2.13 -22.14
C PHE A 254 3.50 -1.46 -22.14
N PHE A 255 2.67 -1.81 -21.16
CA PHE A 255 1.42 -1.12 -20.86
C PHE A 255 1.52 -0.39 -19.54
N ASP A 256 0.90 0.79 -19.48
CA ASP A 256 0.66 1.49 -18.23
C ASP A 256 -0.30 0.68 -17.33
N LYS A 257 -0.15 0.80 -16.01
CA LYS A 257 -0.99 0.11 -15.02
C LYS A 257 -2.48 0.47 -15.15
N ALA A 258 -2.83 1.59 -15.79
CA ALA A 258 -4.21 1.96 -16.14
C ALA A 258 -4.90 0.92 -17.02
N ILE A 259 -4.16 0.07 -17.76
CA ILE A 259 -4.71 -1.06 -18.54
C ILE A 259 -5.56 -2.03 -17.70
N LEU A 260 -5.32 -2.08 -16.37
CA LEU A 260 -6.08 -2.90 -15.42
C LEU A 260 -7.59 -2.63 -15.45
N GLN A 261 -8.01 -1.47 -15.94
CA GLN A 261 -9.42 -1.10 -16.08
C GLN A 261 -10.10 -1.76 -17.30
N LYS A 262 -9.30 -2.34 -18.21
CA LYS A 262 -9.78 -3.06 -19.39
C LYS A 262 -9.81 -4.56 -19.16
N ASN A 263 -10.81 -5.18 -19.76
CA ASN A 263 -10.89 -6.63 -19.86
C ASN A 263 -9.93 -7.10 -21.00
N PRO A 264 -8.93 -7.96 -20.70
CA PRO A 264 -7.93 -8.42 -21.66
C PRO A 264 -8.52 -9.23 -22.83
N CYS A 265 -9.77 -9.68 -22.74
CA CYS A 265 -10.46 -10.42 -23.81
C CYS A 265 -10.91 -9.52 -24.97
N TYR A 266 -11.12 -8.23 -24.70
CA TYR A 266 -11.52 -7.24 -25.70
C TYR A 266 -10.38 -6.29 -26.09
N LEU A 267 -9.21 -6.47 -25.49
CA LEU A 267 -7.97 -5.87 -25.92
C LEU A 267 -7.26 -6.91 -26.82
N VAL A 268 -6.77 -6.54 -27.99
CA VAL A 268 -6.01 -7.47 -28.86
C VAL A 268 -4.66 -6.84 -29.14
N PHE A 269 -3.56 -7.47 -28.76
CA PHE A 269 -2.22 -6.94 -29.01
C PHE A 269 -1.24 -7.99 -29.57
N GLY A 270 -1.59 -9.28 -29.51
CA GLY A 270 -0.70 -10.35 -29.96
C GLY A 270 0.32 -10.70 -28.89
N GLU A 271 1.60 -10.77 -29.28
CA GLU A 271 2.71 -11.13 -28.38
C GLU A 271 3.52 -9.88 -28.03
N ILE A 272 3.73 -9.66 -26.73
CA ILE A 272 4.56 -8.57 -26.20
C ILE A 272 5.59 -9.16 -25.25
N THR A 273 6.84 -8.72 -25.40
CA THR A 273 7.96 -9.13 -24.54
C THR A 273 8.45 -7.96 -23.70
N THR A 274 8.60 -8.17 -22.39
CA THR A 274 9.02 -7.14 -21.43
C THR A 274 10.14 -7.63 -20.50
N LYS A 275 10.89 -6.73 -19.86
CA LYS A 275 12.07 -7.03 -19.00
C LYS A 275 11.77 -7.70 -17.64
N GLY A 276 10.57 -8.24 -17.40
CA GLY A 276 10.27 -9.04 -16.19
C GLY A 276 10.57 -8.40 -14.83
N ARG A 277 10.35 -7.09 -14.65
CA ARG A 277 10.66 -6.36 -13.39
C ARG A 277 9.59 -6.55 -12.31
N CYS A 278 9.96 -6.37 -11.03
CA CYS A 278 9.04 -6.51 -9.89
C CYS A 278 7.80 -5.59 -9.99
N GLU A 279 7.96 -4.38 -10.52
CA GLU A 279 6.86 -3.44 -10.78
C GLU A 279 5.80 -3.98 -11.75
N MET A 280 6.14 -5.00 -12.55
CA MET A 280 5.26 -5.61 -13.56
C MET A 280 4.53 -6.86 -13.06
N TYR A 281 4.69 -7.24 -11.78
CA TYR A 281 3.97 -8.37 -11.18
C TYR A 281 2.45 -8.28 -11.32
N TRP A 282 1.89 -7.05 -11.43
CA TRP A 282 0.47 -6.85 -11.68
C TRP A 282 -0.03 -7.49 -12.99
N ILE A 283 0.84 -7.72 -13.98
CA ILE A 283 0.47 -8.35 -15.26
C ILE A 283 -0.08 -9.75 -15.03
N LYS A 284 0.59 -10.55 -14.19
CA LYS A 284 0.14 -11.89 -13.85
C LYS A 284 -1.26 -11.85 -13.24
N THR A 285 -1.43 -11.10 -12.16
CA THR A 285 -2.71 -11.02 -11.44
C THR A 285 -3.84 -10.45 -12.32
N TRP A 286 -3.52 -9.55 -13.24
CA TRP A 286 -4.45 -9.06 -14.25
C TRP A 286 -4.88 -10.15 -15.23
N LEU A 287 -3.93 -10.93 -15.76
CA LEU A 287 -4.24 -12.02 -16.70
C LEU A 287 -5.02 -13.16 -16.02
N GLU A 288 -4.66 -13.52 -14.79
CA GLU A 288 -5.33 -14.58 -14.02
C GLU A 288 -6.78 -14.25 -13.70
N ARG A 289 -7.10 -12.99 -13.40
CA ARG A 289 -8.48 -12.52 -13.16
C ARG A 289 -9.45 -12.89 -14.28
N PHE A 290 -8.95 -13.02 -15.50
CA PHE A 290 -9.76 -13.32 -16.69
C PHE A 290 -9.45 -14.70 -17.29
N SER A 291 -8.74 -15.57 -16.56
CA SER A 291 -8.33 -16.90 -17.05
C SER A 291 -9.52 -17.81 -17.41
N SER A 292 -10.68 -17.63 -16.78
CA SER A 292 -11.89 -18.43 -17.07
C SER A 292 -12.55 -18.10 -18.42
N GLN A 293 -12.18 -16.99 -19.06
CA GLN A 293 -12.81 -16.50 -20.29
C GLN A 293 -12.09 -16.98 -21.58
N ASN A 294 -11.03 -17.80 -21.49
CA ASN A 294 -10.27 -18.35 -22.63
C ASN A 294 -9.83 -17.30 -23.67
N CYS A 295 -9.18 -16.24 -23.19
CA CYS A 295 -8.80 -15.09 -24.01
C CYS A 295 -7.44 -15.28 -24.68
N SER A 296 -7.38 -16.23 -25.62
CA SER A 296 -6.15 -16.78 -26.20
C SER A 296 -5.47 -15.92 -27.26
N LYS A 297 -5.95 -14.69 -27.51
CA LYS A 297 -5.41 -13.82 -28.58
C LYS A 297 -4.14 -13.06 -28.18
N ASN A 298 -3.79 -13.11 -26.90
CA ASN A 298 -2.76 -12.27 -26.30
C ASN A 298 -1.78 -13.09 -25.45
N ARG A 299 -0.51 -12.82 -25.66
CA ARG A 299 0.60 -13.41 -24.91
C ARG A 299 1.54 -12.31 -24.43
N ILE A 300 1.84 -12.31 -23.14
CA ILE A 300 2.86 -11.41 -22.58
C ILE A 300 3.97 -12.32 -22.06
N THR A 301 5.17 -12.12 -22.58
CA THR A 301 6.38 -12.84 -22.16
C THR A 301 7.33 -11.90 -21.42
N CYS A 302 8.10 -12.46 -20.51
CA CYS A 302 9.13 -11.76 -19.76
C CYS A 302 10.50 -12.29 -20.16
N ASP A 303 11.43 -11.36 -20.42
CA ASP A 303 12.86 -11.64 -20.59
C ASP A 303 13.49 -11.86 -19.23
N LEU A 304 13.72 -13.12 -18.88
CA LEU A 304 14.42 -13.52 -17.67
C LEU A 304 15.62 -14.37 -18.05
N LYS A 305 16.83 -13.90 -17.72
CA LYS A 305 18.09 -14.64 -17.95
C LYS A 305 18.26 -15.15 -19.41
N SER A 306 17.81 -14.37 -20.39
CA SER A 306 17.84 -14.70 -21.83
C SER A 306 16.82 -15.74 -22.30
N GLU A 307 15.81 -16.08 -21.50
CA GLU A 307 14.65 -16.87 -21.91
C GLU A 307 13.36 -16.02 -21.93
N HIS A 308 12.48 -16.31 -22.89
CA HIS A 308 11.15 -15.68 -23.02
C HIS A 308 10.09 -16.55 -22.33
N ILE A 309 9.78 -16.24 -21.08
CA ILE A 309 8.84 -17.02 -20.26
C ILE A 309 7.47 -16.33 -20.24
N ASP A 310 6.36 -17.08 -20.32
CA ASP A 310 5.00 -16.51 -20.23
C ASP A 310 4.76 -15.88 -18.85
N ALA A 311 4.26 -14.65 -18.83
CA ALA A 311 4.00 -13.92 -17.59
C ALA A 311 2.99 -14.63 -16.67
N ARG A 312 2.13 -15.50 -17.21
CA ARG A 312 1.17 -16.29 -16.41
C ARG A 312 1.82 -17.40 -15.60
N SER A 313 2.92 -17.98 -16.09
CA SER A 313 3.60 -19.09 -15.42
C SER A 313 4.58 -18.65 -14.34
N LEU A 314 4.95 -17.37 -14.31
CA LEU A 314 5.92 -16.84 -13.35
C LEU A 314 5.34 -16.68 -11.95
N SER A 315 6.13 -16.92 -10.91
CA SER A 315 5.79 -16.65 -9.50
C SER A 315 6.11 -15.21 -9.09
N LYS A 316 5.72 -14.79 -7.88
CA LYS A 316 6.06 -13.44 -7.39
C LYS A 316 7.58 -13.31 -7.21
N GLU A 317 8.21 -14.40 -6.82
CA GLU A 317 9.63 -14.55 -6.56
C GLU A 317 10.44 -14.43 -7.86
N ASP A 318 9.88 -14.86 -9.00
CA ASP A 318 10.51 -14.72 -10.31
C ASP A 318 10.51 -13.25 -10.80
N PHE A 319 9.44 -12.49 -10.53
CA PHE A 319 9.37 -11.06 -10.83
C PHE A 319 10.16 -10.19 -9.84
N CYS A 320 10.19 -10.61 -8.57
CA CYS A 320 10.77 -9.88 -7.46
C CYS A 320 11.82 -10.77 -6.77
N PRO A 321 13.00 -10.97 -7.38
CA PRO A 321 14.06 -11.71 -6.73
C PRO A 321 14.45 -10.98 -5.45
N VAL A 322 14.09 -11.55 -4.30
CA VAL A 322 14.51 -11.04 -3.00
C VAL A 322 15.98 -11.40 -2.86
N GLU A 323 16.85 -10.39 -2.96
CA GLU A 323 18.25 -10.57 -2.58
C GLU A 323 18.28 -10.98 -1.09
N ARG A 324 18.66 -12.24 -0.84
CA ARG A 324 18.61 -12.90 0.48
C ARG A 324 19.34 -12.11 1.58
N ASN A 325 20.21 -11.18 1.20
CA ASN A 325 20.97 -10.32 2.11
C ASN A 325 20.10 -9.28 2.84
N ASP A 326 19.01 -8.77 2.24
CA ASP A 326 18.25 -7.65 2.81
C ASP A 326 17.41 -8.03 4.06
N LEU A 327 16.94 -9.28 4.14
CA LEU A 327 16.14 -9.74 5.29
C LEU A 327 16.97 -9.89 6.57
N VAL A 328 18.22 -10.36 6.44
CA VAL A 328 19.13 -10.57 7.57
C VAL A 328 19.49 -9.24 8.23
N PHE A 329 19.78 -8.20 7.43
CA PHE A 329 20.10 -6.87 7.95
C PHE A 329 18.93 -6.19 8.65
N ARG A 330 17.69 -6.39 8.17
CA ARG A 330 16.49 -5.78 8.79
C ARG A 330 16.15 -6.32 10.17
N ILE A 331 16.51 -7.58 10.47
CA ILE A 331 16.19 -8.22 11.76
C ILE A 331 17.38 -8.18 12.72
N ALA A 332 18.60 -8.40 12.25
CA ALA A 332 19.77 -8.50 13.12
C ALA A 332 20.15 -7.14 13.75
N LEU A 333 20.04 -6.05 12.98
CA LEU A 333 20.49 -4.73 13.44
C LEU A 333 19.65 -4.20 14.63
N PRO A 334 18.30 -4.23 14.61
CA PRO A 334 17.49 -3.81 15.76
C PRO A 334 17.74 -4.68 17.01
N ALA A 335 17.87 -6.00 16.83
CA ALA A 335 18.08 -6.93 17.95
C ALA A 335 19.41 -6.65 18.67
N VAL A 336 20.49 -6.41 17.92
CA VAL A 336 21.81 -6.06 18.50
C VAL A 336 21.76 -4.71 19.20
N THR A 337 21.09 -3.70 18.62
CA THR A 337 20.98 -2.37 19.27
C THR A 337 20.18 -2.44 20.58
N LEU A 338 19.10 -3.22 20.62
CA LEU A 338 18.30 -3.42 21.84
C LEU A 338 19.11 -4.13 22.93
N LEU A 339 19.89 -5.15 22.56
CA LEU A 339 20.75 -5.88 23.49
C LEU A 339 21.84 -4.97 24.07
N CYS A 340 22.49 -4.15 23.24
CA CYS A 340 23.48 -3.17 23.69
C CYS A 340 22.87 -2.14 24.67
N PHE A 341 21.64 -1.68 24.40
CA PHE A 341 20.95 -0.72 25.26
C PHE A 341 20.62 -1.32 26.64
N ILE A 342 20.17 -2.58 26.69
CA ILE A 342 19.92 -3.30 27.95
C ILE A 342 21.23 -3.48 28.74
N CYS A 343 22.31 -3.89 28.07
CA CYS A 343 23.64 -4.00 28.70
C CYS A 343 24.14 -2.65 29.24
N PHE A 344 23.90 -1.55 28.54
CA PHE A 344 24.29 -0.22 29.01
C PHE A 344 23.51 0.22 30.26
N ILE A 345 22.19 0.02 30.28
CA ILE A 345 21.35 0.36 31.44
C ILE A 345 21.76 -0.46 32.67
N THR A 346 21.92 -1.77 32.49
CA THR A 346 22.35 -2.66 33.58
C THR A 346 23.75 -2.29 34.09
N TYR A 347 24.69 -1.95 33.22
CA TYR A 347 26.01 -1.44 33.62
C TYR A 347 25.90 -0.14 34.44
N GLN A 348 25.12 0.84 34.00
CA GLN A 348 25.02 2.12 34.73
C GLN A 348 24.42 1.97 36.12
N ASN A 349 23.49 1.04 36.31
CA ASN A 349 22.86 0.78 37.60
C ASN A 349 23.76 0.03 38.57
N PHE A 350 24.68 -0.81 38.09
CA PHE A 350 25.51 -1.70 38.91
C PHE A 350 27.02 -1.47 38.80
N LYS A 351 27.47 -0.38 38.16
CA LYS A 351 28.91 -0.14 37.88
C LYS A 351 29.79 -0.12 39.13
N TYR A 352 29.26 0.34 40.27
CA TYR A 352 30.02 0.40 41.52
C TYR A 352 30.11 -0.98 42.17
N GLU A 353 29.01 -1.74 42.17
CA GLU A 353 28.94 -3.11 42.63
C GLU A 353 29.88 -4.02 41.83
N ILE A 354 29.86 -3.90 40.50
CA ILE A 354 30.78 -4.62 39.60
C ILE A 354 32.23 -4.28 39.97
N LYS A 355 32.54 -3.00 40.16
CA LYS A 355 33.88 -2.55 40.51
C LYS A 355 34.37 -3.09 41.86
N LEU A 356 33.51 -3.10 42.87
CA LEU A 356 33.82 -3.64 44.20
C LEU A 356 34.07 -5.15 44.14
N LYS A 357 33.24 -5.91 43.39
CA LYS A 357 33.45 -7.35 43.17
C LYS A 357 34.77 -7.64 42.45
N VAL A 358 35.06 -6.94 41.36
CA VAL A 358 36.34 -7.07 40.63
C VAL A 358 37.51 -6.79 41.55
N ARG A 359 37.41 -5.75 42.39
CA ARG A 359 38.47 -5.40 43.33
C ARG A 359 38.70 -6.45 44.40
N LYS A 360 37.64 -7.08 44.91
CA LYS A 360 37.75 -8.20 45.87
C LYS A 360 38.48 -9.41 45.26
N ILE A 361 38.28 -9.68 43.97
CA ILE A 361 38.99 -10.74 43.24
C ILE A 361 40.47 -10.39 43.03
N GLN A 362 40.76 -9.15 42.60
CA GLN A 362 42.14 -8.70 42.38
C GLN A 362 42.99 -8.68 43.66
N ASN A 363 42.41 -8.29 44.79
CA ASN A 363 43.08 -8.24 46.09
C ASN A 363 43.49 -9.62 46.65
N GLN A 364 43.07 -10.74 46.03
CA GLN A 364 43.52 -12.09 46.40
C GLN A 364 44.86 -12.49 45.75
N SER A 365 45.39 -11.69 44.83
CA SER A 365 46.69 -11.94 44.18
C SER A 365 47.82 -11.20 44.92
N ASN A 366 48.84 -11.97 45.33
CA ASN A 366 49.97 -11.54 46.16
C ASN A 366 50.78 -10.42 45.49
N ALA A 367 50.86 -9.26 46.14
CA ALA A 367 51.84 -8.23 45.83
C ALA A 367 52.50 -7.73 47.13
N THR A 368 53.79 -8.01 47.26
CA THR A 368 54.68 -7.46 48.29
C THR A 368 54.92 -5.97 48.04
N ILE A 369 54.93 -5.17 49.12
CA ILE A 369 55.06 -3.70 49.07
C ILE A 369 56.48 -3.30 49.46
N THR A 370 57.06 -2.35 48.71
CA THR A 370 58.19 -1.51 49.13
C THR A 370 57.67 -0.36 50.00
N ASN A 371 58.10 -0.32 51.27
CA ASN A 371 57.57 0.53 52.35
C ASN A 371 57.87 2.06 52.25
N SER A 372 58.37 2.59 51.14
CA SER A 372 59.08 3.89 51.17
C SER A 372 58.21 5.16 51.06
N GLU A 373 56.87 5.09 50.96
CA GLU A 373 56.02 6.28 50.73
C GLU A 373 54.75 6.40 51.61
N ILE A 374 54.55 5.54 52.61
CA ILE A 374 53.33 5.51 53.45
C ILE A 374 53.64 6.11 54.83
N ASP A 375 52.89 7.14 55.23
CA ASP A 375 53.05 7.78 56.54
C ASP A 375 52.11 7.18 57.61
N PHE A 376 50.97 6.62 57.18
CA PHE A 376 49.93 6.07 58.05
C PHE A 376 49.40 4.75 57.48
N ASP A 377 49.12 3.78 58.35
CA ASP A 377 48.51 2.52 57.94
C ASP A 377 47.01 2.69 57.67
N VAL A 378 46.32 3.49 58.49
CA VAL A 378 44.86 3.62 58.44
C VAL A 378 44.42 5.08 58.55
N TYR A 379 43.65 5.58 57.59
CA TYR A 379 42.94 6.85 57.69
C TYR A 379 41.50 6.61 58.15
N ILE A 380 41.05 7.31 59.19
CA ILE A 380 39.69 7.17 59.73
C ILE A 380 38.89 8.42 59.37
N SER A 381 37.87 8.25 58.52
CA SER A 381 36.90 9.29 58.18
C SER A 381 35.61 9.07 58.97
N MET A 382 35.16 10.12 59.65
CA MET A 382 33.96 10.15 60.49
C MET A 382 33.40 11.57 60.53
N ASN A 383 32.09 11.72 60.79
CA ASN A 383 31.54 13.04 61.10
C ASN A 383 31.81 13.40 62.56
N ILE A 384 32.56 14.47 62.79
CA ILE A 384 32.99 14.89 64.13
C ILE A 384 31.86 15.49 64.94
N GLU A 385 30.88 16.08 64.27
CA GLU A 385 29.69 16.62 64.90
C GLU A 385 28.82 15.50 65.52
N ASN A 386 29.00 14.26 65.06
CA ASN A 386 28.35 13.09 65.65
C ASN A 386 29.10 12.64 66.91
N ASN A 387 28.51 12.93 68.08
CA ASN A 387 29.09 12.57 69.38
C ASN A 387 29.30 11.06 69.56
N GLY A 388 28.38 10.21 69.05
CA GLY A 388 28.41 8.76 69.24
C GLY A 388 29.49 8.07 68.41
N GLY A 389 29.44 8.27 67.08
CA GLY A 389 30.40 7.70 66.15
C GLY A 389 31.83 8.18 66.41
N THR A 390 31.99 9.47 66.72
CA THR A 390 33.30 10.07 67.03
C THR A 390 33.88 9.55 68.32
N ALA A 391 33.08 9.49 69.41
CA ALA A 391 33.56 8.98 70.69
C ALA A 391 34.01 7.52 70.56
N TRP A 392 33.24 6.68 69.86
CA TRP A 392 33.60 5.29 69.62
C TRP A 392 34.87 5.15 68.76
N ALA A 393 34.94 5.89 67.65
CA ALA A 393 36.08 5.84 66.74
C ALA A 393 37.39 6.25 67.43
N ILE A 394 37.37 7.30 68.27
CA ILE A 394 38.57 7.80 68.96
C ILE A 394 38.91 6.95 70.19
N ARG A 395 37.94 6.62 71.04
CA ARG A 395 38.20 6.00 72.36
C ARG A 395 38.31 4.48 72.29
N THR A 396 37.71 3.86 71.28
CA THR A 396 37.67 2.40 71.16
C THR A 396 38.45 1.94 69.93
N LEU A 397 38.03 2.36 68.72
CA LEU A 397 38.63 1.86 67.48
C LEU A 397 40.09 2.29 67.34
N ASN A 398 40.39 3.58 67.52
CA ASN A 398 41.74 4.09 67.39
C ASN A 398 42.71 3.45 68.39
N VAL A 399 42.30 3.40 69.67
CA VAL A 399 43.10 2.76 70.73
C VAL A 399 43.38 1.30 70.40
N TYR A 400 42.37 0.56 69.93
CA TYR A 400 42.54 -0.84 69.54
C TYR A 400 43.51 -1.00 68.36
N LEU A 401 43.41 -0.16 67.32
CA LEU A 401 44.30 -0.21 66.16
C LEU A 401 45.77 0.11 66.53
N GLU A 402 45.99 1.13 67.35
CA GLU A 402 47.33 1.53 67.81
C GLU A 402 47.96 0.48 68.73
N GLN A 403 47.17 -0.15 69.61
CA GLN A 403 47.62 -1.28 70.44
C GLN A 403 48.09 -2.48 69.60
N HIS A 404 47.56 -2.64 68.39
CA HIS A 404 47.96 -3.69 67.45
C HIS A 404 49.03 -3.20 66.44
N GLY A 405 49.67 -2.06 66.71
CA GLY A 405 50.82 -1.55 65.96
C GLY A 405 50.50 -0.82 64.66
N LEU A 406 49.23 -0.48 64.40
CA LEU A 406 48.84 0.29 63.21
C LEU A 406 48.87 1.78 63.50
N LYS A 407 49.53 2.54 62.63
CA LYS A 407 49.58 4.00 62.74
C LYS A 407 48.34 4.62 62.08
N THR A 408 47.50 5.26 62.87
CA THR A 408 46.24 5.87 62.41
C THR A 408 46.41 7.34 62.05
N CYS A 409 45.65 7.83 61.08
CA CYS A 409 45.44 9.25 60.78
C CYS A 409 43.98 9.61 61.06
N ILE A 410 43.78 10.55 61.99
CA ILE A 410 42.50 11.15 62.33
C ILE A 410 42.59 12.64 62.03
N PRO A 411 41.76 13.19 61.13
CA PRO A 411 41.91 14.55 60.64
C PRO A 411 42.06 15.62 61.72
N TYR A 412 41.22 15.58 62.74
CA TYR A 412 41.19 16.62 63.78
C TYR A 412 42.23 16.43 64.89
N ARG A 413 42.94 15.29 64.89
CA ARG A 413 44.06 15.02 65.79
C ARG A 413 45.40 15.33 65.13
N ASP A 414 45.55 14.92 63.87
CA ASP A 414 46.83 14.85 63.19
C ASP A 414 47.07 16.01 62.20
N PHE A 415 46.06 16.86 61.96
CA PHE A 415 46.24 18.04 61.10
C PHE A 415 47.01 19.12 61.84
N LYS A 416 47.93 19.76 61.10
CA LYS A 416 48.74 20.88 61.61
C LYS A 416 47.87 22.12 61.75
N LEU A 417 48.00 22.79 62.89
CA LEU A 417 47.36 24.09 63.15
C LEU A 417 47.80 25.11 62.08
N GLY A 418 46.84 25.87 61.55
CA GLY A 418 47.07 26.92 60.54
C GLY A 418 47.19 26.44 59.09
N GLY A 419 47.12 25.13 58.81
CA GLY A 419 47.13 24.62 57.43
C GLY A 419 45.73 24.49 56.81
N ILE A 420 45.66 24.46 55.48
CA ILE A 420 44.39 24.31 54.74
C ILE A 420 43.85 22.88 54.90
N GLN A 421 42.66 22.74 55.50
CA GLN A 421 42.06 21.45 55.85
C GLN A 421 41.97 20.49 54.66
N VAL A 422 41.48 20.96 53.50
CA VAL A 422 41.31 20.13 52.29
C VAL A 422 42.65 19.61 51.74
N GLU A 423 43.70 20.43 51.77
CA GLU A 423 45.03 20.03 51.31
C GLU A 423 45.64 18.96 52.22
N GLN A 424 45.48 19.14 53.53
CA GLN A 424 45.92 18.15 54.52
C GLN A 424 45.15 16.84 54.40
N THR A 425 43.83 16.89 54.20
CA THR A 425 42.99 15.72 53.88
C THR A 425 43.52 14.97 52.67
N TYR A 426 43.71 15.66 51.54
CA TYR A 426 44.22 15.05 50.31
C TYR A 426 45.58 14.38 50.53
N LYS A 427 46.52 15.09 51.17
CA LYS A 427 47.87 14.58 51.45
C LYS A 427 47.85 13.34 52.35
N ASN A 428 47.08 13.37 53.43
CA ASN A 428 47.03 12.29 54.41
C ASN A 428 46.29 11.06 53.87
N ILE A 429 45.25 11.24 53.05
CA ILE A 429 44.57 10.14 52.35
C ILE A 429 45.52 9.43 51.39
N ILE A 430 46.30 10.17 50.60
CA ILE A 430 47.25 9.56 49.65
C ILE A 430 48.32 8.75 50.38
N ARG A 431 48.80 9.28 51.51
CA ARG A 431 49.86 8.69 52.35
C ARG A 431 49.33 7.66 53.34
N SER A 432 48.07 7.24 53.19
CA SER A 432 47.44 6.19 53.98
C SER A 432 47.16 4.93 53.16
N ARG A 433 47.35 3.75 53.75
CA ARG A 433 47.18 2.46 53.07
C ARG A 433 45.73 1.97 53.07
N PHE A 434 45.06 2.09 54.21
CA PHE A 434 43.69 1.66 54.39
C PHE A 434 42.79 2.81 54.82
N TYR A 435 41.52 2.71 54.48
CA TYR A 435 40.52 3.73 54.81
C TYR A 435 39.42 3.07 55.63
N ILE A 436 39.13 3.63 56.80
CA ILE A 436 37.93 3.30 57.57
C ILE A 436 36.96 4.46 57.42
N VAL A 437 35.74 4.15 57.00
CA VAL A 437 34.64 5.10 56.93
C VAL A 437 33.60 4.71 57.97
N VAL A 438 33.42 5.56 58.99
CA VAL A 438 32.37 5.40 60.00
C VAL A 438 31.12 6.09 59.46
N LEU A 439 30.20 5.28 58.93
CA LEU A 439 28.97 5.73 58.30
C LEU A 439 27.88 5.91 59.36
N THR A 440 27.65 7.15 59.75
CA THR A 440 26.50 7.60 60.53
C THR A 440 25.44 8.23 59.62
N GLU A 441 24.22 8.44 60.11
CA GLU A 441 23.11 9.05 59.36
C GLU A 441 23.49 10.42 58.78
N ASP A 442 24.17 11.25 59.57
CA ASP A 442 24.61 12.61 59.24
C ASP A 442 25.92 12.66 58.40
N TYR A 443 26.62 11.53 58.24
CA TYR A 443 27.89 11.49 57.47
C TYR A 443 27.72 11.97 56.02
N GLN A 444 26.56 11.70 55.42
CA GLN A 444 26.28 12.06 54.02
C GLN A 444 25.87 13.52 53.83
N GLU A 445 25.39 14.17 54.90
CA GLU A 445 24.88 15.54 54.87
C GLU A 445 26.02 16.57 54.95
N SER A 446 27.14 16.21 55.59
CA SER A 446 28.27 17.10 55.70
C SER A 446 29.04 17.27 54.38
N GLN A 447 29.29 18.53 54.03
CA GLN A 447 30.09 18.89 52.86
C GLN A 447 31.54 18.39 52.97
N PHE A 448 32.11 18.39 54.17
CA PHE A 448 33.49 17.98 54.37
C PHE A 448 33.67 16.46 54.18
N GLN A 449 32.80 15.64 54.77
CA GLN A 449 32.82 14.18 54.61
C GLN A 449 32.57 13.78 53.15
N ASN A 450 31.78 14.54 52.39
CA ASN A 450 31.66 14.35 50.94
C ASN A 450 32.99 14.58 50.20
N ILE A 451 33.78 15.58 50.60
CA ILE A 451 35.12 15.83 50.04
C ILE A 451 36.08 14.70 50.43
N GLU A 452 36.10 14.29 51.70
CA GLU A 452 36.93 13.17 52.17
C GLU A 452 36.61 11.88 51.42
N TRP A 453 35.32 11.53 51.31
CA TRP A 453 34.86 10.34 50.61
C TRP A 453 35.27 10.35 49.13
N ASN A 454 35.21 11.50 48.46
CA ASN A 454 35.64 11.62 47.08
C ASN A 454 37.14 11.34 46.91
N HIS A 455 37.97 11.86 47.81
CA HIS A 455 39.41 11.59 47.79
C HIS A 455 39.75 10.14 48.15
N ILE A 456 39.09 9.57 49.17
CA ILE A 456 39.21 8.15 49.55
C ILE A 456 38.86 7.25 48.36
N TRP A 457 37.71 7.49 47.73
CA TRP A 457 37.25 6.70 46.58
C TRP A 457 38.17 6.85 45.37
N SER A 458 38.68 8.06 45.10
CA SER A 458 39.64 8.30 44.03
C SER A 458 40.94 7.54 44.27
N SER A 459 41.49 7.61 45.49
CA SER A 459 42.70 6.89 45.88
C SER A 459 42.53 5.37 45.76
N PHE A 460 41.41 4.83 46.26
CA PHE A 460 41.04 3.42 46.12
C PHE A 460 40.91 2.99 44.65
N LYS A 461 40.33 3.84 43.79
CA LYS A 461 40.21 3.59 42.35
C LYS A 461 41.57 3.55 41.65
N CYS A 462 42.48 4.45 42.01
CA CYS A 462 43.77 4.60 41.35
C CYS A 462 44.76 3.49 41.73
N GLU A 463 44.72 3.01 42.98
CA GLU A 463 45.76 2.12 43.49
C GLU A 463 45.19 0.83 44.04
N VAL A 464 45.60 -0.32 43.47
CA VAL A 464 45.02 -1.65 43.76
C VAL A 464 45.19 -2.09 45.22
N ARG A 465 46.27 -1.63 45.86
CA ARG A 465 46.67 -2.06 47.21
C ARG A 465 45.87 -1.41 48.33
N LYS A 466 45.19 -0.29 48.04
CA LYS A 466 44.41 0.45 49.01
C LYS A 466 43.04 -0.18 49.17
N ASN A 467 42.52 -0.24 50.39
CA ASN A 467 41.21 -0.84 50.67
C ASN A 467 40.36 0.08 51.54
N ILE A 468 39.04 -0.03 51.40
CA ILE A 468 38.06 0.73 52.18
C ILE A 468 37.27 -0.27 53.03
N VAL A 469 37.20 0.00 54.33
CA VAL A 469 36.32 -0.65 55.29
C VAL A 469 35.23 0.34 55.64
N VAL A 470 33.99 0.01 55.31
CA VAL A 470 32.82 0.82 55.69
C VAL A 470 32.21 0.19 56.94
N ILE A 471 32.02 0.99 57.98
CA ILE A 471 31.36 0.60 59.22
C ILE A 471 30.02 1.30 59.25
N ASN A 472 28.94 0.53 59.12
CA ASN A 472 27.58 1.04 59.21
C ASN A 472 27.23 1.23 60.70
N PHE A 473 27.51 2.42 61.22
CA PHE A 473 27.41 2.72 62.65
C PHE A 473 25.95 2.75 63.12
N ASP A 474 25.09 3.39 62.33
CA ASP A 474 23.66 3.53 62.64
C ASP A 474 22.79 2.42 62.00
N ALA A 475 23.40 1.35 61.49
CA ALA A 475 22.71 0.25 60.80
C ALA A 475 21.73 0.72 59.71
N LEU A 476 22.17 1.68 58.90
CA LEU A 476 21.38 2.29 57.84
C LEU A 476 21.00 1.27 56.77
N GLU A 477 19.72 1.20 56.44
CA GLU A 477 19.26 0.43 55.28
C GLU A 477 19.83 1.01 53.98
N SER A 478 20.20 0.13 53.04
CA SER A 478 20.74 0.58 51.75
C SER A 478 19.82 1.53 50.98
N ALA A 479 18.51 1.51 51.25
CA ALA A 479 17.54 2.45 50.66
C ALA A 479 17.80 3.90 51.08
N LYS A 480 18.14 4.13 52.36
CA LYS A 480 18.38 5.46 52.96
C LYS A 480 19.72 6.07 52.56
N ILE A 481 20.67 5.27 52.09
CA ILE A 481 21.99 5.74 51.65
C ILE A 481 21.89 6.39 50.26
N HIS A 482 22.12 7.70 50.19
CA HIS A 482 22.03 8.50 48.95
C HIS A 482 23.28 8.36 48.05
N GLU A 483 24.47 8.33 48.65
CA GLU A 483 25.72 8.18 47.91
C GLU A 483 25.86 6.76 47.33
N ARG A 484 25.77 6.66 46.00
CA ARG A 484 25.69 5.37 45.27
C ARG A 484 26.88 4.45 45.54
N ARG A 485 28.06 5.01 45.79
CA ARG A 485 29.27 4.21 46.07
C ARG A 485 29.20 3.54 47.44
N LEU A 486 28.80 4.28 48.48
CA LEU A 486 28.58 3.73 49.83
C LEU A 486 27.42 2.72 49.83
N LYS A 487 26.33 3.05 49.10
CA LYS A 487 25.19 2.15 48.89
C LYS A 487 25.60 0.80 48.31
N ALA A 488 26.58 0.78 47.41
CA ALA A 488 27.11 -0.45 46.82
C ALA A 488 27.86 -1.32 47.85
N PHE A 489 28.58 -0.74 48.82
CA PHE A 489 29.20 -1.50 49.91
C PHE A 489 28.13 -2.20 50.77
N CYS A 490 27.07 -1.49 51.14
CA CYS A 490 25.99 -2.06 51.95
C CYS A 490 25.20 -3.13 51.17
N ARG A 491 24.82 -2.89 49.91
CA ARG A 491 24.10 -3.86 49.08
C ARG A 491 24.86 -5.16 48.83
N LEU A 492 26.19 -5.09 48.73
CA LEU A 492 27.04 -6.26 48.57
C LEU A 492 27.37 -6.97 49.89
N GLY A 493 26.91 -6.45 51.03
CA GLY A 493 27.27 -6.96 52.36
C GLY A 493 28.75 -6.79 52.68
N TYR A 494 29.40 -5.76 52.14
CA TYR A 494 30.82 -5.44 52.40
C TYR A 494 30.98 -4.39 53.52
N ALA A 495 29.90 -3.73 53.94
CA ALA A 495 29.89 -2.90 55.13
C ALA A 495 29.80 -3.78 56.39
N LEU A 496 30.51 -3.39 57.44
CA LEU A 496 30.46 -4.04 58.76
C LEU A 496 29.38 -3.35 59.59
N GLU A 497 28.39 -4.10 60.05
CA GLU A 497 27.30 -3.58 60.89
C GLU A 497 27.76 -3.41 62.34
N PHE A 498 27.49 -2.24 62.92
CA PHE A 498 27.84 -1.95 64.31
C PHE A 498 26.98 -2.70 65.32
N CYS A 499 25.72 -2.99 64.99
CA CYS A 499 24.76 -3.70 65.84
C CYS A 499 25.09 -5.18 66.10
N ASN A 500 26.11 -5.75 65.46
CA ASN A 500 26.64 -7.06 65.84
C ASN A 500 27.44 -6.92 67.14
N PHE A 501 26.74 -7.00 68.28
CA PHE A 501 27.28 -7.03 69.65
C PHE A 501 28.18 -8.23 69.96
N ASP A 502 28.61 -9.00 68.96
CA ASP A 502 29.73 -9.91 69.15
C ASP A 502 30.97 -9.06 69.42
N HIS A 503 31.77 -9.45 70.42
CA HIS A 503 33.12 -8.92 70.68
C HIS A 503 34.10 -9.03 69.49
N ARG A 504 33.61 -9.39 68.30
CA ARG A 504 34.32 -9.65 67.05
C ARG A 504 34.31 -8.48 66.07
N LEU A 505 33.57 -7.38 66.28
CA LEU A 505 33.59 -6.23 65.33
C LEU A 505 35.01 -5.68 65.12
N LEU A 506 35.75 -5.43 66.21
CA LEU A 506 37.14 -4.96 66.13
C LEU A 506 38.06 -5.99 65.44
N CYS A 507 37.85 -7.29 65.71
CA CYS A 507 38.54 -8.37 65.02
C CYS A 507 38.20 -8.42 63.52
N ASN A 508 36.95 -8.19 63.14
CA ASN A 508 36.49 -8.15 61.75
C ASN A 508 37.06 -6.94 61.00
N ILE A 509 37.16 -5.80 61.67
CA ILE A 509 37.86 -4.62 61.14
C ILE A 509 39.33 -4.97 60.90
N MET A 510 40.02 -5.55 61.89
CA MET A 510 41.41 -5.97 61.77
C MET A 510 41.63 -6.96 60.60
N ASN A 511 40.76 -7.98 60.49
CA ASN A 511 40.76 -8.95 59.38
C ASN A 511 40.50 -8.30 58.01
N SER A 512 39.74 -7.20 57.98
CA SER A 512 39.43 -6.45 56.75
C SER A 512 40.56 -5.49 56.35
N LEU A 513 41.37 -5.06 57.32
CA LEU A 513 42.59 -4.27 57.12
C LEU A 513 43.80 -5.14 56.76
N ASN A 514 43.78 -6.44 57.03
CA ASN A 514 44.87 -7.35 56.70
C ASN A 514 44.38 -8.71 56.19
N PRO A 515 44.34 -8.95 54.86
CA PRO A 515 43.80 -10.18 54.28
C PRO A 515 44.60 -11.47 54.62
N PHE A 516 45.79 -11.35 55.23
CA PHE A 516 46.69 -12.48 55.49
C PHE A 516 46.48 -13.20 56.84
N HIS A 517 45.61 -12.71 57.73
CA HIS A 517 45.36 -13.38 59.02
C HIS A 517 44.33 -14.53 58.97
N ARG A 518 43.65 -14.75 57.82
CA ARG A 518 42.63 -15.81 57.67
C ARG A 518 43.18 -17.24 57.78
N ASN A 519 44.49 -17.46 57.68
CA ASN A 519 45.05 -18.82 57.68
C ASN A 519 45.36 -19.39 59.08
N ASN A 520 45.35 -18.60 60.15
CA ASN A 520 45.73 -19.12 61.48
C ASN A 520 44.55 -19.35 62.44
N GLN A 521 43.39 -18.70 62.26
CA GLN A 521 42.22 -18.96 63.12
C GLN A 521 41.53 -20.30 62.80
N ASN A 522 41.56 -20.74 61.54
CA ASN A 522 41.05 -22.06 61.15
C ASN A 522 41.91 -23.23 61.65
N ILE A 523 43.11 -22.98 62.19
CA ILE A 523 43.99 -24.02 62.74
C ILE A 523 43.82 -24.12 64.26
N THR A 524 43.59 -23.01 64.98
CA THR A 524 43.33 -23.05 66.42
C THR A 524 41.96 -23.64 66.77
N ASP A 525 40.90 -23.34 66.01
CA ASP A 525 39.57 -23.95 66.23
C ASP A 525 39.52 -25.43 65.81
N TYR A 526 40.46 -25.87 64.95
CA TYR A 526 40.63 -27.27 64.58
C TYR A 526 41.47 -28.06 65.59
N LEU A 527 42.33 -27.39 66.36
CA LEU A 527 43.20 -28.00 67.37
C LEU A 527 42.55 -28.03 68.76
N SER A 528 41.74 -27.03 69.13
CA SER A 528 40.98 -27.07 70.39
C SER A 528 39.85 -28.12 70.37
N ASN A 529 39.24 -28.36 69.20
CA ASN A 529 38.21 -29.40 69.05
C ASN A 529 38.79 -30.83 68.91
N ARG A 530 40.11 -30.99 68.82
CA ARG A 530 40.76 -32.31 68.72
C ARG A 530 41.33 -32.84 70.04
N SER A 531 41.53 -31.97 71.04
CA SER A 531 41.99 -32.39 72.38
C SER A 531 40.88 -32.93 73.28
N ASP A 532 39.61 -32.62 72.99
CA ASP A 532 38.48 -33.00 73.85
C ASP A 532 37.68 -34.24 73.35
N GLN A 533 38.12 -34.90 72.26
CA GLN A 533 37.43 -36.07 71.69
C GLN A 533 38.22 -37.39 71.73
N ASN A 534 39.38 -37.44 72.39
CA ASN A 534 40.22 -38.66 72.42
C ASN A 534 40.57 -39.16 73.84
N ILE A 535 39.66 -39.02 74.80
CA ILE A 535 39.69 -39.81 76.05
C ILE A 535 38.25 -40.16 76.43
N ASN A 536 37.73 -41.27 75.90
CA ASN A 536 36.79 -42.19 76.56
C ASN A 536 36.23 -43.22 75.57
N SER A 537 37.01 -44.26 75.30
CA SER A 537 36.51 -45.62 75.06
C SER A 537 37.71 -46.58 75.02
N ASP A 538 38.17 -47.01 76.19
CA ASP A 538 38.66 -48.38 76.43
C ASP A 538 38.88 -48.57 77.94
N ILE A 539 38.30 -49.66 78.46
CA ILE A 539 38.20 -50.19 79.83
C ILE A 539 36.97 -49.75 80.64
#